data_AF-X8JKW0-F1
#
_entry.id   AF-X8JKW0-F1
#
_cell.length_a   1.000
_cell.length_b   1.000
_cell.length_c   1.000
_cell.angle_alpha   90.00
_cell.angle_beta   90.00
_cell.angle_gamma   90.00
#
_symmetry.space_group_name_H-M   'P 1'
#
loop_
_entity.id
_entity.type
_entity.pdbx_description
1 polymer ?
#
loop_
_entity_poly.entity_id
_entity_poly.type
_entity_poly.pdbx_seq_one_letter_code
_entity_poly.pdbx_strand_id
1 'polypeptide(L)'
;MTAKSEPNILASNASPTFTTYAELWAMTSAAPPQPALDIDSDPNKSDFVYQFIHAHANVNPPPKAAKVHADAAKRAYHLRVVDERTVGVTFDESVTEAELAGIASCFLIAGGQGPIAPLDLVQFTKATTLVEADTAAPAHAPLAHSSTSDLLQSIPASLRRSSPILTQPVFNTHHSETELLRYIHALQEKDLSLAHAMIPLGSCTMKLNASAAMRTLTWPEFGGIHPFVPNGVEGWKVIIDELSRDLCTITGFAACSLQPNSGAAGEYAGLNVIRAYHASRGESHRDICLIPASAHGTNPASAVMAGMKVVPVKNLVDGSLDLNDLRDKAVKHKDRLGAFMITYPSTHGVFEPGVQEACKIIHDNGGQVYLDGANLNAQIGMTDPAICGGDVCHLNLHKTFAIPHGGGGPGVGPICVAEHLAPFLPSHPIIPTVYGDINLLCECPSVDELAEQGL
;
A
#
# COMPACT_ATOMS: atom_id res chain seq x y z
N MET A 1 -33.51 63.00 42.27
CA MET A 1 -34.63 62.07 42.01
C MET A 1 -34.27 61.21 40.81
N THR A 2 -34.19 59.90 41.04
CA THR A 2 -34.35 58.78 40.08
C THR A 2 -33.69 58.86 38.70
N ALA A 3 -32.73 57.96 38.46
CA ALA A 3 -32.69 57.17 37.23
C ALA A 3 -32.06 55.79 37.52
N LYS A 4 -32.77 54.74 37.11
CA LYS A 4 -32.49 53.31 37.34
C LYS A 4 -31.26 52.86 36.55
N SER A 5 -30.40 52.05 37.17
CA SER A 5 -29.37 51.25 36.49
C SER A 5 -29.84 49.79 36.42
N GLU A 6 -30.00 49.26 35.21
CA GLU A 6 -30.25 47.84 34.96
C GLU A 6 -29.00 46.98 35.28
N PRO A 7 -29.16 45.73 35.75
CA PRO A 7 -28.04 44.86 36.10
C PRO A 7 -27.46 44.15 34.86
N ASN A 8 -26.13 44.27 34.70
CA ASN A 8 -25.33 43.46 33.79
C ASN A 8 -25.43 41.97 34.15
N ILE A 9 -25.92 41.17 33.20
CA ILE A 9 -25.94 39.71 33.28
C ILE A 9 -24.51 39.19 33.06
N LEU A 10 -24.02 38.45 34.04
CA LEU A 10 -22.74 37.74 34.04
C LEU A 10 -22.72 36.69 32.91
N ALA A 11 -21.79 36.82 31.96
CA ALA A 11 -21.45 35.76 31.03
C ALA A 11 -20.63 34.68 31.76
N SER A 12 -21.22 33.49 31.91
CA SER A 12 -20.58 32.31 32.48
C SER A 12 -19.47 31.80 31.56
N ASN A 13 -18.23 31.73 32.09
CA ASN A 13 -17.10 31.05 31.46
C ASN A 13 -17.40 29.55 31.33
N ALA A 14 -17.63 29.06 30.11
CA ALA A 14 -17.67 27.63 29.82
C ALA A 14 -16.24 27.13 29.54
N SER A 15 -15.78 26.12 30.28
CA SER A 15 -14.53 25.40 30.02
C SER A 15 -14.62 24.67 28.67
N PRO A 16 -13.58 24.67 27.83
CA PRO A 16 -13.60 23.91 26.58
C PRO A 16 -13.60 22.42 26.85
N THR A 17 -14.23 21.67 25.94
CA THR A 17 -14.46 20.24 26.09
C THR A 17 -13.92 19.51 24.87
N PHE A 18 -13.26 18.37 25.11
CA PHE A 18 -12.79 17.47 24.07
C PHE A 18 -13.86 16.42 23.86
N THR A 19 -14.31 16.24 22.62
CA THR A 19 -15.20 15.14 22.25
C THR A 19 -14.42 14.18 21.39
N THR A 20 -14.25 12.96 21.91
CA THR A 20 -13.59 11.83 21.24
C THR A 20 -14.66 10.94 20.62
N TYR A 21 -14.65 10.76 19.30
CA TYR A 21 -15.39 9.64 18.68
C TYR A 21 -14.42 8.49 18.45
N ALA A 22 -14.81 7.30 18.87
CA ALA A 22 -14.26 6.05 18.37
C ALA A 22 -15.18 5.57 17.25
N GLU A 23 -14.80 5.83 16.00
CA GLU A 23 -15.44 5.15 14.87
C GLU A 23 -14.69 3.84 14.59
N LEU A 24 -15.45 2.74 14.52
CA LEU A 24 -14.99 1.47 13.99
C LEU A 24 -14.81 1.63 12.48
N TRP A 25 -13.56 1.73 12.04
CA TRP A 25 -13.22 1.51 10.64
C TRP A 25 -12.66 0.09 10.49
N ALA A 26 -13.45 -0.81 9.92
CA ALA A 26 -12.87 -1.91 9.18
C ALA A 26 -12.22 -1.30 7.93
N MET A 27 -10.90 -1.43 7.77
CA MET A 27 -10.26 -1.17 6.48
C MET A 27 -10.69 -2.25 5.48
N THR A 28 -11.89 -2.10 4.92
CA THR A 28 -12.26 -2.71 3.65
C THR A 28 -12.27 -1.61 2.59
N SER A 29 -11.59 -1.87 1.48
CA SER A 29 -11.47 -1.06 0.27
C SER A 29 -12.66 -0.12 0.03
N ALA A 30 -12.41 1.19 0.04
CA ALA A 30 -13.44 2.22 -0.09
C ALA A 30 -14.06 2.25 -1.50
N ALA A 31 -15.28 1.71 -1.60
CA ALA A 31 -16.32 2.19 -2.52
C ALA A 31 -17.13 3.32 -1.84
N PRO A 32 -17.79 4.23 -2.58
CA PRO A 32 -18.50 5.38 -2.00
C PRO A 32 -19.75 4.97 -1.20
N PRO A 33 -20.23 5.83 -0.26
CA PRO A 33 -21.23 5.45 0.73
C PRO A 33 -22.62 5.25 0.10
N GLN A 34 -23.16 4.04 0.21
CA GLN A 34 -24.60 3.77 0.10
C GLN A 34 -25.25 3.87 1.51
N PRO A 35 -26.52 4.30 1.61
CA PRO A 35 -27.16 4.54 2.90
C PRO A 35 -27.56 3.21 3.57
N ALA A 36 -27.26 3.14 4.87
CA ALA A 36 -27.78 2.25 5.91
C ALA A 36 -28.48 0.96 5.44
N LEU A 37 -27.74 -0.16 5.49
CA LEU A 37 -28.31 -1.50 5.57
C LEU A 37 -27.96 -2.10 6.93
N ASP A 38 -29.01 -2.57 7.63
CA ASP A 38 -28.95 -3.37 8.85
C ASP A 38 -27.91 -4.49 8.74
N ILE A 39 -26.94 -4.53 9.64
CA ILE A 39 -26.00 -5.65 9.77
C ILE A 39 -26.32 -6.37 11.08
N ASP A 40 -27.05 -7.48 10.95
CA ASP A 40 -27.12 -8.54 11.94
C ASP A 40 -26.44 -9.80 11.35
N SER A 41 -25.74 -10.55 12.22
CA SER A 41 -25.34 -11.97 12.08
C SER A 41 -24.10 -12.40 11.25
N ASP A 42 -22.88 -12.00 11.63
CA ASP A 42 -21.71 -12.89 11.43
C ASP A 42 -20.71 -12.85 12.62
N PRO A 43 -20.61 -13.94 13.42
CA PRO A 43 -19.73 -14.02 14.58
C PRO A 43 -18.25 -14.31 14.25
N ASN A 44 -17.85 -14.45 12.97
CA ASN A 44 -16.48 -14.80 12.58
C ASN A 44 -15.63 -13.66 12.02
N LYS A 45 -16.11 -12.41 12.00
CA LYS A 45 -15.29 -11.25 11.60
C LYS A 45 -14.43 -10.78 12.77
N SER A 46 -13.14 -11.08 12.69
CA SER A 46 -12.13 -10.53 13.60
C SER A 46 -11.82 -9.09 13.23
N ASP A 47 -12.62 -8.16 13.76
CA ASP A 47 -12.38 -6.72 13.60
C ASP A 47 -11.26 -6.27 14.53
N PHE A 48 -10.16 -5.79 13.95
CA PHE A 48 -9.08 -5.13 14.69
C PHE A 48 -9.56 -3.72 15.09
N VAL A 49 -9.72 -3.47 16.38
CA VAL A 49 -10.12 -2.14 16.89
C VAL A 49 -8.88 -1.26 17.00
N TYR A 50 -8.68 -0.37 16.04
CA TYR A 50 -7.83 0.81 16.25
C TYR A 50 -8.67 1.89 16.91
N GLN A 51 -8.17 2.46 18.01
CA GLN A 51 -8.79 3.63 18.62
C GLN A 51 -8.45 4.87 17.76
N PHE A 52 -9.23 5.10 16.71
CA PHE A 52 -9.24 6.40 16.03
C PHE A 52 -9.83 7.40 17.01
N ILE A 53 -9.06 8.41 17.39
CA ILE A 53 -9.59 9.52 18.16
C ILE A 53 -9.84 10.64 17.16
N HIS A 54 -11.10 10.79 16.77
CA HIS A 54 -11.55 12.02 16.13
C HIS A 54 -11.68 13.06 17.23
N ALA A 55 -10.73 13.98 17.28
CA ALA A 55 -10.79 15.08 18.22
C ALA A 55 -11.60 16.21 17.58
N HIS A 56 -12.84 16.36 18.03
CA HIS A 56 -13.59 17.58 17.78
C HIS A 56 -13.27 18.55 18.91
N ALA A 57 -12.77 19.73 18.52
CA ALA A 57 -12.64 20.82 19.46
C ALA A 57 -14.02 21.43 19.68
N ASN A 58 -14.72 20.99 20.73
CA ASN A 58 -15.92 21.65 21.23
C ASN A 58 -15.52 22.89 22.06
N VAL A 59 -14.94 23.85 21.35
CA VAL A 59 -14.77 25.24 21.81
C VAL A 59 -15.78 26.05 21.02
N ASN A 60 -16.43 27.06 21.61
CA ASN A 60 -17.36 27.91 20.87
C ASN A 60 -16.72 29.28 20.63
N PRO A 61 -16.45 29.69 19.38
CA PRO A 61 -16.66 28.95 18.13
C PRO A 61 -15.61 27.83 17.90
N PRO A 62 -15.98 26.73 17.23
CA PRO A 62 -15.07 25.60 17.03
C PRO A 62 -13.84 26.06 16.26
N PRO A 63 -12.62 25.75 16.74
CA PRO A 63 -11.44 26.17 16.04
C PRO A 63 -11.43 25.48 14.68
N LYS A 64 -11.18 26.27 13.63
CA LYS A 64 -10.97 25.73 12.29
C LYS A 64 -9.86 24.67 12.38
N ALA A 65 -10.06 23.48 11.83
CA ALA A 65 -9.05 22.39 11.84
C ALA A 65 -7.68 22.89 11.36
N ALA A 66 -7.68 23.83 10.41
CA ALA A 66 -6.50 24.53 9.92
C ALA A 66 -5.62 25.16 11.03
N LYS A 67 -6.20 25.68 12.12
CA LYS A 67 -5.44 26.24 13.25
C LYS A 67 -4.72 25.16 14.04
N VAL A 68 -5.37 24.01 14.26
CA VAL A 68 -4.77 22.85 14.94
C VAL A 68 -3.62 22.32 14.10
N HIS A 69 -3.81 22.12 12.80
CA HIS A 69 -2.76 21.68 11.88
C HIS A 69 -1.59 22.68 11.82
N ALA A 70 -1.87 23.99 11.84
CA ALA A 70 -0.82 25.01 11.85
C ALA A 70 0.01 25.00 13.14
N ASP A 71 -0.58 24.72 14.31
CA ASP A 71 0.18 24.59 15.56
C ASP A 71 0.94 23.25 15.62
N ALA A 72 0.30 22.16 15.19
CA ALA A 72 0.92 20.85 15.08
C ALA A 72 2.17 20.88 14.18
N ALA A 73 2.11 21.55 13.02
CA ALA A 73 3.25 21.70 12.13
C ALA A 73 4.43 22.45 12.78
N LYS A 74 4.18 23.47 13.61
CA LYS A 74 5.24 24.17 14.35
C LYS A 74 5.94 23.28 15.38
N ARG A 75 5.24 22.24 15.84
CA ARG A 75 5.72 21.24 16.81
C ARG A 75 6.24 19.97 16.15
N ALA A 76 6.35 19.95 14.81
CA ALA A 76 6.75 18.78 14.01
C ALA A 76 5.82 17.57 14.17
N TYR A 77 4.51 17.80 14.36
CA TYR A 77 3.49 16.76 14.32
C TYR A 77 2.70 16.79 13.02
N HIS A 78 2.44 15.62 12.45
CA HIS A 78 1.57 15.44 11.31
C HIS A 78 0.27 14.77 11.76
N LEU A 79 -0.85 15.48 11.60
CA LEU A 79 -2.19 15.00 11.92
C LEU A 79 -3.00 14.81 10.63
N ARG A 80 -3.90 13.83 10.59
CA ARG A 80 -4.73 13.55 9.41
C ARG A 80 -5.76 14.66 9.24
N VAL A 81 -5.78 15.29 8.07
CA VAL A 81 -6.87 16.20 7.68
C VAL A 81 -8.07 15.35 7.28
N VAL A 82 -9.20 15.51 7.97
CA VAL A 82 -10.46 14.80 7.65
C VAL A 82 -11.41 15.75 6.92
N ASP A 83 -11.73 16.88 7.54
CA ASP A 83 -12.53 17.96 6.96
C ASP A 83 -12.19 19.32 7.61
N GLU A 84 -12.96 20.38 7.32
CA GLU A 84 -12.70 21.74 7.86
C GLU A 84 -12.81 21.86 9.39
N ARG A 85 -13.45 20.88 10.05
CA ARG A 85 -13.78 20.85 11.48
C ARG A 85 -13.22 19.63 12.21
N THR A 86 -12.85 18.59 11.48
CA THR A 86 -12.40 17.31 12.04
C THR A 86 -10.92 17.08 11.79
N VAL A 87 -10.18 16.79 12.86
CA VAL A 87 -8.76 16.40 12.83
C VAL A 87 -8.65 14.95 13.28
N GLY A 88 -8.04 14.10 12.44
CA GLY A 88 -7.76 12.72 12.78
C GLY A 88 -6.43 12.59 13.51
N VAL A 89 -6.45 11.93 14.67
CA VAL A 89 -5.27 11.62 15.47
C VAL A 89 -5.19 10.11 15.67
N THR A 90 -4.02 9.54 15.39
CA THR A 90 -3.71 8.13 15.63
C THR A 90 -2.46 8.08 16.48
N PHE A 91 -2.55 7.40 17.62
CA PHE A 91 -1.42 7.17 18.52
C PHE A 91 -0.86 5.76 18.29
N ASP A 92 0.44 5.60 18.50
CA ASP A 92 1.15 4.32 18.41
C ASP A 92 2.03 4.08 19.64
N GLU A 93 2.82 3.00 19.63
CA GLU A 93 3.69 2.60 20.74
C GLU A 93 4.75 3.65 21.11
N SER A 94 5.15 4.51 20.17
CA SER A 94 6.20 5.50 20.39
C SER A 94 5.75 6.71 21.19
N VAL A 95 4.44 6.89 21.39
CA VAL A 95 3.87 8.07 22.03
C VAL A 95 4.19 8.13 23.52
N THR A 96 4.85 9.20 23.92
CA THR A 96 5.16 9.57 25.31
C THR A 96 4.16 10.58 25.85
N GLU A 97 4.20 10.80 27.17
CA GLU A 97 3.44 11.88 27.82
C GLU A 97 3.77 13.27 27.23
N ALA A 98 5.00 13.46 26.74
CA ALA A 98 5.42 14.71 26.11
C ALA A 98 4.75 14.92 24.74
N GLU A 99 4.68 13.90 23.89
CA GLU A 99 3.93 14.01 22.62
C GLU A 99 2.44 14.17 22.87
N LEU A 100 1.87 13.46 23.84
CA LEU A 100 0.46 13.59 24.18
C LEU A 100 0.11 15.01 24.64
N ALA A 101 0.93 15.61 25.52
CA ALA A 101 0.78 17.01 25.95
C ALA A 101 0.96 17.99 24.78
N GLY A 102 1.92 17.71 23.90
CA GLY A 102 2.17 18.50 22.70
C GLY A 102 0.96 18.53 21.78
N ILE A 103 0.38 17.37 21.48
CA ILE A 103 -0.81 17.24 20.63
C ILE A 103 -2.01 17.89 21.31
N ALA A 104 -2.26 17.64 22.59
CA ALA A 104 -3.34 18.28 23.34
C ALA A 104 -3.23 19.81 23.32
N SER A 105 -2.01 20.34 23.46
CA SER A 105 -1.73 21.79 23.37
C SER A 105 -2.14 22.38 22.03
N CYS A 106 -1.98 21.66 20.91
CA CYS A 106 -2.39 22.14 19.59
C CYS A 106 -3.90 22.46 19.56
N PHE A 107 -4.72 21.59 20.15
CA PHE A 107 -6.16 21.78 20.24
C PHE A 107 -6.54 22.90 21.20
N LEU A 108 -5.89 22.97 22.36
CA LEU A 108 -6.09 24.04 23.36
C LEU A 108 -5.79 25.42 22.79
N ILE A 109 -4.63 25.58 22.15
CA ILE A 109 -4.20 26.84 21.52
C ILE A 109 -5.14 27.24 20.40
N ALA A 110 -5.57 26.30 19.56
CA ALA A 110 -6.53 26.58 18.51
C ALA A 110 -7.86 27.12 19.10
N GLY A 111 -8.26 26.60 20.26
CA GLY A 111 -9.38 27.04 21.09
C GLY A 111 -9.16 28.33 21.90
N GLY A 112 -7.99 28.97 21.81
CA GLY A 112 -7.67 30.21 22.54
C GLY A 112 -7.18 30.01 23.98
N GLN A 113 -6.82 28.79 24.37
CA GLN A 113 -6.19 28.49 25.66
C GLN A 113 -4.67 28.39 25.58
N GLY A 114 -4.02 28.36 26.74
CA GLY A 114 -2.58 28.11 26.85
C GLY A 114 -2.22 26.65 26.58
N PRO A 115 -0.94 26.35 26.30
CA PRO A 115 -0.46 24.98 26.21
C PRO A 115 -0.54 24.27 27.56
N ILE A 116 -0.49 22.95 27.52
CA ILE A 116 -0.42 22.08 28.70
C ILE A 116 0.95 21.42 28.82
N ALA A 117 1.50 21.36 30.03
CA ALA A 117 2.72 20.62 30.32
C ALA A 117 2.42 19.13 30.59
N PRO A 118 3.36 18.20 30.34
CA PRO A 118 3.14 16.77 30.57
C PRO A 118 2.69 16.44 32.00
N LEU A 119 3.29 17.08 33.00
CA LEU A 119 2.96 16.90 34.42
C LEU A 119 1.52 17.30 34.77
N ASP A 120 0.92 18.18 33.96
CA ASP A 120 -0.43 18.69 34.20
C ASP A 120 -1.50 17.88 33.46
N LEU A 121 -1.13 16.93 32.57
CA LEU A 121 -2.06 16.10 31.79
C LEU A 121 -3.07 15.35 32.67
N VAL A 122 -2.59 14.75 33.77
CA VAL A 122 -3.45 13.98 34.68
C VAL A 122 -4.42 14.88 35.44
N GLN A 123 -4.01 16.11 35.78
CA GLN A 123 -4.91 17.07 36.42
C GLN A 123 -5.92 17.63 35.42
N PHE A 124 -5.47 17.87 34.20
CA PHE A 124 -6.30 18.36 33.11
C PHE A 124 -7.39 17.37 32.70
N THR A 125 -7.06 16.09 32.55
CA THR A 125 -8.04 15.02 32.28
C THR A 125 -9.07 14.88 33.40
N LYS A 126 -8.68 15.11 34.65
CA LYS A 126 -9.61 15.13 35.81
C LYS A 126 -10.48 16.39 35.87
N ALA A 127 -9.96 17.53 35.43
CA ALA A 127 -10.65 18.82 35.45
C ALA A 127 -11.56 19.05 34.25
N THR A 128 -11.33 18.33 33.14
CA THR A 128 -12.12 18.42 31.92
C THR A 128 -13.25 17.41 31.99
N THR A 129 -14.49 17.87 32.15
CA THR A 129 -15.67 17.04 31.84
C THR A 129 -15.64 16.72 30.36
N LEU A 130 -15.26 15.49 30.00
CA LEU A 130 -15.39 14.99 28.65
C LEU A 130 -16.89 14.96 28.33
N VAL A 131 -17.32 15.79 27.38
CA VAL A 131 -18.73 15.91 27.02
C VAL A 131 -19.12 14.70 26.18
N GLU A 132 -20.11 13.95 26.68
CA GLU A 132 -20.88 12.97 25.92
C GLU A 132 -21.39 13.62 24.63
N ALA A 133 -20.93 13.14 23.48
CA ALA A 133 -21.59 13.46 22.22
C ALA A 133 -22.81 12.56 22.06
N ASP A 134 -23.95 13.23 21.96
CA ASP A 134 -25.29 12.70 21.68
C ASP A 134 -25.92 11.75 22.70
N THR A 135 -27.13 12.12 23.08
CA THR A 135 -28.05 11.45 24.00
C THR A 135 -28.65 10.16 23.42
N ALA A 136 -27.81 9.30 22.85
CA ALA A 136 -28.16 7.92 22.51
C ALA A 136 -27.09 6.97 23.06
N ALA A 137 -27.35 6.49 24.28
CA ALA A 137 -26.59 5.51 25.07
C ALA A 137 -25.41 6.06 25.92
N PRO A 138 -25.56 6.13 27.26
CA PRO A 138 -24.52 6.58 28.18
C PRO A 138 -23.53 5.45 28.50
N ALA A 139 -22.21 5.62 28.29
CA ALA A 139 -21.20 4.75 28.91
C ALA A 139 -19.70 5.08 28.72
N HIS A 140 -19.28 6.07 27.92
CA HIS A 140 -17.87 6.14 27.50
C HIS A 140 -17.23 7.52 27.64
N ALA A 141 -17.01 7.97 28.88
CA ALA A 141 -16.00 8.99 29.17
C ALA A 141 -14.65 8.29 29.46
N PRO A 142 -13.56 8.57 28.71
CA PRO A 142 -12.25 8.05 29.07
C PRO A 142 -11.74 8.69 30.37
N LEU A 143 -11.75 7.90 31.45
CA LEU A 143 -11.11 8.26 32.72
C LEU A 143 -9.59 8.15 32.57
N ALA A 144 -8.82 9.04 33.21
CA ALA A 144 -7.36 8.92 33.29
C ALA A 144 -6.97 7.54 33.86
N HIS A 145 -6.33 6.70 33.04
CA HIS A 145 -6.10 5.29 33.36
C HIS A 145 -4.81 5.13 34.18
N SER A 146 -4.92 4.53 35.37
CA SER A 146 -3.78 4.27 36.28
C SER A 146 -3.30 2.82 36.26
N SER A 147 -4.02 1.96 35.54
CA SER A 147 -3.74 0.53 35.42
C SER A 147 -4.29 -0.04 34.10
N THR A 148 -3.77 -1.21 33.69
CA THR A 148 -4.29 -2.00 32.56
C THR A 148 -5.78 -2.35 32.72
N SER A 149 -6.25 -2.46 33.97
CA SER A 149 -7.66 -2.69 34.30
C SER A 149 -8.56 -1.50 33.96
N ASP A 150 -8.05 -0.27 34.06
CA ASP A 150 -8.81 0.94 33.73
C ASP A 150 -8.89 1.14 32.22
N LEU A 151 -7.82 0.79 31.47
CA LEU A 151 -7.81 0.81 30.00
C LEU A 151 -8.82 -0.20 29.41
N LEU A 152 -8.97 -1.37 30.02
CA LEU A 152 -10.00 -2.33 29.60
C LEU A 152 -11.41 -1.74 29.73
N GLN A 153 -11.64 -0.81 30.67
CA GLN A 153 -12.94 -0.19 30.87
C GLN A 153 -13.32 0.80 29.76
N SER A 154 -12.36 1.38 29.03
CA SER A 154 -12.62 2.30 27.91
C SER A 154 -13.05 1.59 26.62
N ILE A 155 -12.79 0.29 26.50
CA ILE A 155 -13.30 -0.55 25.41
C ILE A 155 -14.70 -1.08 25.80
N PRO A 156 -15.73 -0.95 24.94
CA PRO A 156 -17.06 -1.51 25.21
C PRO A 156 -17.00 -3.00 25.59
N ALA A 157 -17.76 -3.41 26.61
CA ALA A 157 -17.67 -4.76 27.17
C ALA A 157 -17.91 -5.87 26.13
N SER A 158 -18.78 -5.61 25.15
CA SER A 158 -19.06 -6.52 24.03
C SER A 158 -17.89 -6.71 23.07
N LEU A 159 -16.94 -5.78 23.02
CA LEU A 159 -15.77 -5.81 22.14
C LEU A 159 -14.49 -6.25 22.86
N ARG A 160 -14.55 -6.51 24.17
CA ARG A 160 -13.39 -6.95 24.93
C ARG A 160 -13.07 -8.39 24.58
N ARG A 161 -11.86 -8.63 24.11
CA ARG A 161 -11.36 -9.99 23.87
C ARG A 161 -11.34 -10.79 25.17
N SER A 162 -12.03 -11.92 25.18
CA SER A 162 -12.06 -12.88 26.30
C SER A 162 -11.19 -14.12 26.06
N SER A 163 -10.82 -14.39 24.80
CA SER A 163 -10.02 -15.55 24.41
C SER A 163 -8.52 -15.32 24.65
N PRO A 164 -7.78 -16.33 25.15
CA PRO A 164 -6.34 -16.23 25.31
C PRO A 164 -5.63 -16.21 23.95
N ILE A 165 -4.43 -15.63 23.91
CA ILE A 165 -3.58 -15.56 22.72
C ILE A 165 -2.19 -16.06 23.00
N LEU A 166 -1.48 -16.41 21.92
CA LEU A 166 -0.06 -16.75 21.98
C LEU A 166 0.24 -17.80 23.07
N THR A 167 -0.67 -18.76 23.26
CA THR A 167 -0.61 -19.75 24.34
C THR A 167 0.44 -20.83 24.11
N GLN A 168 0.94 -20.95 22.88
CA GLN A 168 1.97 -21.91 22.52
C GLN A 168 3.28 -21.58 23.25
N PRO A 169 4.07 -22.59 23.64
CA PRO A 169 5.32 -22.38 24.40
C PRO A 169 6.28 -21.39 23.74
N VAL A 170 6.39 -21.39 22.40
CA VAL A 170 7.33 -20.53 21.65
C VAL A 170 7.20 -19.04 21.95
N PHE A 171 6.00 -18.55 22.29
CA PHE A 171 5.76 -17.15 22.63
C PHE A 171 6.03 -16.83 24.11
N ASN A 172 6.30 -17.85 24.93
CA ASN A 172 6.43 -17.76 26.39
C ASN A 172 7.81 -18.23 26.91
N THR A 173 8.74 -18.58 26.02
CA THR A 173 10.06 -19.16 26.37
C THR A 173 11.25 -18.26 26.05
N HIS A 174 11.08 -17.17 25.31
CA HIS A 174 12.18 -16.33 24.81
C HIS A 174 11.94 -14.84 25.10
N HIS A 175 11.83 -14.47 26.37
CA HIS A 175 11.49 -13.09 26.77
C HIS A 175 12.70 -12.21 27.06
N SER A 176 13.83 -12.81 27.42
CA SER A 176 15.08 -12.06 27.52
C SER A 176 15.75 -11.91 26.15
N GLU A 177 16.49 -10.80 25.97
CA GLU A 177 17.26 -10.55 24.75
C GLU A 177 18.23 -11.71 24.43
N THR A 178 18.86 -12.31 25.45
CA THR A 178 19.78 -13.44 25.28
C THR A 178 19.07 -14.71 24.81
N GLU A 179 17.89 -15.01 25.36
CA GLU A 179 17.10 -16.18 24.91
C GLU A 179 16.64 -16.01 23.47
N LEU A 180 16.15 -14.81 23.12
CA LEU A 180 15.70 -14.50 21.76
C LEU A 180 16.87 -14.54 20.77
N LEU A 181 18.04 -13.99 21.11
CA LEU A 181 19.24 -14.05 20.28
C LEU A 181 19.65 -15.50 19.99
N ARG A 182 19.66 -16.36 21.01
CA ARG A 182 19.99 -17.80 20.86
C ARG A 182 18.95 -18.50 19.99
N TYR A 183 17.67 -18.19 20.17
CA TYR A 183 16.60 -18.77 19.37
C TYR A 183 16.72 -18.37 17.89
N ILE A 184 16.91 -17.09 17.59
CA ILE A 184 17.12 -16.59 16.22
C ILE A 184 18.34 -17.26 15.58
N HIS A 185 19.46 -17.34 16.30
CA HIS A 185 20.66 -18.01 15.79
C HIS A 185 20.43 -19.49 15.49
N ALA A 186 19.76 -20.22 16.40
CA ALA A 186 19.44 -21.63 16.21
C ALA A 186 18.47 -21.89 15.03
N LEU A 187 17.61 -20.92 14.70
CA LEU A 187 16.79 -20.98 13.47
C LEU A 187 17.66 -20.70 12.23
N GLN A 188 18.48 -19.66 12.27
CA GLN A 188 19.37 -19.28 11.16
C GLN A 188 20.32 -20.42 10.76
N GLU A 189 20.84 -21.20 11.71
CA GLU A 189 21.73 -22.33 11.44
C GLU A 189 21.07 -23.48 10.67
N LYS A 190 19.73 -23.55 10.64
CA LYS A 190 19.00 -24.59 9.90
C LYS A 190 18.86 -24.26 8.41
N ASP A 191 19.07 -23.01 8.03
CA ASP A 191 18.77 -22.49 6.69
C ASP A 191 20.05 -22.27 5.87
N LEU A 192 20.15 -22.97 4.74
CA LEU A 192 21.21 -22.72 3.77
C LEU A 192 20.97 -21.36 3.08
N SER A 193 21.85 -20.40 3.34
CA SER A 193 21.81 -19.06 2.74
C SER A 193 23.04 -18.75 1.88
N LEU A 194 23.02 -17.60 1.19
CA LEU A 194 24.15 -17.12 0.37
C LEU A 194 25.43 -16.82 1.17
N ALA A 195 25.36 -16.77 2.51
CA ALA A 195 26.54 -16.69 3.36
C ALA A 195 27.36 -17.99 3.36
N HIS A 196 26.78 -19.12 2.92
CA HIS A 196 27.39 -20.44 2.97
C HIS A 196 27.88 -20.91 1.61
N ALA A 197 27.01 -20.84 0.60
CA ALA A 197 27.28 -21.41 -0.73
C ALA A 197 26.43 -20.72 -1.81
N MET A 198 26.76 -21.01 -3.06
CA MET A 198 25.92 -20.66 -4.20
C MET A 198 24.58 -21.39 -4.12
N ILE A 199 23.48 -20.66 -4.36
CA ILE A 199 22.13 -21.19 -4.48
C ILE A 199 21.67 -20.99 -5.95
N PRO A 200 21.89 -21.96 -6.86
CA PRO A 200 21.70 -21.77 -8.30
C PRO A 200 20.23 -21.99 -8.72
N LEU A 201 19.30 -21.28 -8.09
CA LEU A 201 17.89 -21.34 -8.46
C LEU A 201 17.65 -20.56 -9.76
N GLY A 202 17.32 -21.28 -10.84
CA GLY A 202 16.93 -20.71 -12.12
C GLY A 202 15.79 -19.70 -11.97
N SER A 203 15.78 -18.65 -12.79
CA SER A 203 14.81 -17.54 -12.74
C SER A 203 14.79 -16.71 -11.42
N CYS A 204 15.64 -17.02 -10.43
CA CYS A 204 15.70 -16.29 -9.15
C CYS A 204 16.85 -15.28 -9.07
N THR A 205 17.90 -15.44 -9.88
CA THR A 205 19.07 -14.53 -9.91
C THR A 205 19.64 -14.28 -8.51
N MET A 206 20.09 -15.35 -7.84
CA MET A 206 20.67 -15.29 -6.48
C MET A 206 22.05 -14.63 -6.50
N LYS A 207 22.08 -13.30 -6.69
CA LYS A 207 23.29 -12.48 -6.74
C LYS A 207 23.66 -11.88 -5.38
N LEU A 208 24.80 -11.19 -5.32
CA LEU A 208 25.24 -10.49 -4.13
C LEU A 208 24.25 -9.39 -3.70
N ASN A 209 23.79 -9.46 -2.44
CA ASN A 209 23.14 -8.35 -1.75
C ASN A 209 24.21 -7.60 -0.93
N ALA A 210 24.82 -6.57 -1.52
CA ALA A 210 26.00 -5.93 -0.95
C ALA A 210 25.69 -5.19 0.36
N SER A 211 26.55 -5.34 1.38
CA SER A 211 26.37 -4.67 2.69
C SER A 211 26.28 -3.15 2.57
N ALA A 212 27.00 -2.55 1.61
CA ALA A 212 26.93 -1.11 1.33
C ALA A 212 25.51 -0.67 0.90
N ALA A 213 24.81 -1.49 0.12
CA ALA A 213 23.43 -1.22 -0.30
C ALA A 213 22.41 -1.53 0.82
N MET A 214 22.68 -2.52 1.67
CA MET A 214 21.76 -2.90 2.76
C MET A 214 21.80 -1.94 3.95
N ARG A 215 22.93 -1.28 4.18
CA ARG A 215 23.13 -0.38 5.34
C ARG A 215 22.11 0.76 5.39
N THR A 216 21.61 1.23 4.26
CA THR A 216 20.67 2.35 4.19
C THR A 216 19.27 1.97 4.65
N LEU A 217 18.88 0.69 4.61
CA LEU A 217 17.52 0.26 4.96
C LEU A 217 17.12 0.59 6.40
N THR A 218 18.08 0.73 7.31
CA THR A 218 17.84 1.04 8.73
C THR A 218 18.04 2.52 9.08
N TRP A 219 18.25 3.39 8.09
CA TRP A 219 18.38 4.83 8.35
C TRP A 219 17.01 5.42 8.68
N PRO A 220 16.86 6.22 9.75
CA PRO A 220 15.59 6.85 10.10
C PRO A 220 15.00 7.69 8.95
N GLU A 221 15.86 8.31 8.14
CA GLU A 221 15.47 9.10 6.96
C GLU A 221 14.81 8.25 5.86
N PHE A 222 14.94 6.93 5.89
CA PHE A 222 14.23 6.00 4.99
C PHE A 222 13.12 5.23 5.71
N GLY A 223 13.45 4.55 6.81
CA GLY A 223 12.51 3.65 7.50
C GLY A 223 11.58 4.34 8.50
N GLY A 224 11.89 5.56 8.94
CA GLY A 224 11.14 6.31 9.95
C GLY A 224 10.10 7.28 9.40
N ILE A 225 9.76 7.19 8.11
CA ILE A 225 8.87 8.13 7.43
C ILE A 225 7.50 7.50 7.18
N HIS A 226 6.44 8.20 7.61
CA HIS A 226 5.08 7.81 7.28
C HIS A 226 4.78 8.05 5.78
N PRO A 227 4.18 7.10 5.03
CA PRO A 227 4.02 7.19 3.58
C PRO A 227 3.17 8.36 3.08
N PHE A 228 2.29 8.91 3.94
CA PHE A 228 1.45 10.07 3.62
C PHE A 228 1.90 11.38 4.28
N VAL A 229 3.17 11.49 4.66
CA VAL A 229 3.71 12.74 5.17
C VAL A 229 3.62 13.83 4.07
N PRO A 230 3.15 15.05 4.37
CA PRO A 230 2.93 16.07 3.35
C PRO A 230 4.20 16.74 2.82
N ASN A 231 5.29 16.70 3.58
CA ASN A 231 6.56 17.38 3.28
C ASN A 231 7.75 16.66 3.96
N GLY A 232 8.98 17.12 3.73
CA GLY A 232 10.17 16.52 4.34
C GLY A 232 10.61 15.20 3.69
N VAL A 233 10.14 14.95 2.47
CA VAL A 233 10.41 13.74 1.67
C VAL A 233 11.07 14.08 0.33
N GLU A 234 11.69 15.24 0.22
CA GLU A 234 12.40 15.67 -0.99
C GLU A 234 13.52 14.68 -1.35
N GLY A 235 14.19 14.10 -0.36
CA GLY A 235 15.18 13.04 -0.58
C GLY A 235 14.59 11.77 -1.20
N TRP A 236 13.40 11.34 -0.75
CA TRP A 236 12.68 10.22 -1.36
C TRP A 236 12.28 10.52 -2.80
N LYS A 237 11.84 11.75 -3.09
CA LYS A 237 11.52 12.17 -4.47
C LYS A 237 12.74 12.06 -5.38
N VAL A 238 13.91 12.52 -4.95
CA VAL A 238 15.16 12.37 -5.72
C VAL A 238 15.44 10.90 -6.04
N ILE A 239 15.36 10.00 -5.05
CA ILE A 239 15.61 8.57 -5.24
C ILE A 239 14.60 7.96 -6.20
N ILE A 240 13.32 8.27 -6.04
CA ILE A 240 12.25 7.78 -6.91
C ILE A 240 12.45 8.25 -8.34
N ASP A 241 12.78 9.53 -8.55
CA ASP A 241 12.96 10.13 -9.87
C ASP A 241 14.22 9.60 -10.57
N GLU A 242 15.33 9.48 -9.85
CA GLU A 242 16.59 8.92 -10.38
C GLU A 242 16.42 7.44 -10.71
N LEU A 243 15.86 6.64 -9.80
CA LEU A 243 15.61 5.22 -10.05
C LEU A 243 14.65 5.03 -11.24
N SER A 244 13.56 5.80 -11.30
CA SER A 244 12.61 5.71 -12.42
C SER A 244 13.29 6.02 -13.76
N ARG A 245 14.13 7.06 -13.79
CA ARG A 245 14.90 7.44 -14.99
C ARG A 245 15.90 6.36 -15.40
N ASP A 246 16.62 5.79 -14.45
CA ASP A 246 17.60 4.74 -14.71
C ASP A 246 16.90 3.47 -15.22
N LEU A 247 15.76 3.08 -14.63
CA LEU A 247 14.98 1.94 -15.10
C LEU A 247 14.39 2.19 -16.50
N CYS A 248 13.90 3.39 -16.81
CA CYS A 248 13.50 3.77 -18.17
C CYS A 248 14.68 3.64 -19.16
N THR A 249 15.87 4.12 -18.76
CA THR A 249 17.08 4.06 -19.60
C THR A 249 17.51 2.62 -19.86
N ILE A 250 17.49 1.77 -18.82
CA ILE A 250 17.85 0.34 -18.92
C ILE A 250 16.86 -0.44 -19.79
N THR A 251 15.58 -0.05 -19.76
CA THR A 251 14.52 -0.79 -20.44
C THR A 251 14.16 -0.23 -21.83
N GLY A 252 14.64 0.97 -22.16
CA GLY A 252 14.30 1.69 -23.39
C GLY A 252 12.89 2.31 -23.38
N PHE A 253 12.21 2.31 -22.23
CA PHE A 253 10.84 2.80 -22.07
C PHE A 253 10.76 4.28 -21.67
N ALA A 254 9.57 4.87 -21.84
CA ALA A 254 9.35 6.30 -21.65
C ALA A 254 9.02 6.67 -20.20
N ALA A 255 8.26 5.83 -19.50
CA ALA A 255 7.80 6.10 -18.13
C ALA A 255 7.89 4.86 -17.23
N CYS A 256 7.96 5.09 -15.93
CA CYS A 256 8.10 4.04 -14.91
C CYS A 256 7.13 4.30 -13.75
N SER A 257 6.56 3.23 -13.19
CA SER A 257 5.86 3.25 -11.91
C SER A 257 6.50 2.27 -10.94
N LEU A 258 6.90 2.77 -9.77
CA LEU A 258 7.47 1.98 -8.68
C LEU A 258 6.41 1.42 -7.72
N GLN A 259 5.13 1.67 -7.96
CA GLN A 259 4.05 1.28 -7.04
C GLN A 259 3.90 -0.24 -6.83
N PRO A 260 4.02 -1.10 -7.86
CA PRO A 260 3.82 -2.54 -7.64
C PRO A 260 4.93 -3.15 -6.77
N ASN A 261 4.53 -3.84 -5.72
CA ASN A 261 5.41 -4.37 -4.66
C ASN A 261 5.87 -5.83 -4.89
N SER A 262 5.64 -6.39 -6.07
CA SER A 262 6.12 -7.72 -6.46
C SER A 262 6.07 -7.87 -7.98
N GLY A 263 6.77 -8.87 -8.53
CA GLY A 263 6.71 -9.13 -9.98
C GLY A 263 5.29 -9.42 -10.46
N ALA A 264 4.54 -10.26 -9.73
CA ALA A 264 3.14 -10.55 -10.03
C ALA A 264 2.25 -9.31 -9.94
N ALA A 265 2.48 -8.42 -8.96
CA ALA A 265 1.78 -7.14 -8.90
C ALA A 265 2.12 -6.25 -10.12
N GLY A 266 3.36 -6.30 -10.61
CA GLY A 266 3.78 -5.62 -11.84
C GLY A 266 3.13 -6.20 -13.10
N GLU A 267 2.94 -7.51 -13.19
CA GLU A 267 2.14 -8.17 -14.24
C GLU A 267 0.71 -7.69 -14.23
N TYR A 268 0.05 -7.76 -13.07
CA TYR A 268 -1.31 -7.27 -12.89
C TYR A 268 -1.45 -5.77 -13.24
N ALA A 269 -0.52 -4.93 -12.77
CA ALA A 269 -0.54 -3.50 -13.07
C ALA A 269 -0.35 -3.24 -14.58
N GLY A 270 0.64 -3.87 -15.21
CA GLY A 270 0.91 -3.67 -16.64
C GLY A 270 -0.22 -4.15 -17.55
N LEU A 271 -0.90 -5.25 -17.20
CA LEU A 271 -2.08 -5.70 -17.92
C LEU A 271 -3.27 -4.74 -17.75
N ASN A 272 -3.47 -4.16 -16.57
CA ASN A 272 -4.50 -3.14 -16.36
C ASN A 272 -4.18 -1.82 -17.11
N VAL A 273 -2.90 -1.44 -17.21
CA VAL A 273 -2.45 -0.33 -18.07
C VAL A 273 -2.83 -0.59 -19.53
N ILE A 274 -2.58 -1.81 -20.04
CA ILE A 274 -2.98 -2.22 -21.40
C ILE A 274 -4.52 -2.16 -21.57
N ARG A 275 -5.28 -2.66 -20.59
CA ARG A 275 -6.76 -2.63 -20.64
C ARG A 275 -7.29 -1.20 -20.65
N ALA A 276 -6.74 -0.32 -19.82
CA ALA A 276 -7.13 1.08 -19.77
C ALA A 276 -6.79 1.81 -21.09
N TYR A 277 -5.64 1.49 -21.68
CA TYR A 277 -5.28 1.98 -23.01
C TYR A 277 -6.30 1.55 -24.08
N HIS A 278 -6.67 0.27 -24.13
CA HIS A 278 -7.73 -0.22 -25.03
C HIS A 278 -9.07 0.47 -24.77
N ALA A 279 -9.46 0.61 -23.51
CA ALA A 279 -10.69 1.29 -23.12
C ALA A 279 -10.72 2.76 -23.57
N SER A 280 -9.60 3.48 -23.47
CA SER A 280 -9.48 4.87 -23.93
C SER A 280 -9.73 5.04 -25.43
N ARG A 281 -9.53 3.96 -26.22
CA ARG A 281 -9.77 3.90 -27.66
C ARG A 281 -11.14 3.34 -28.03
N GLY A 282 -12.01 3.07 -27.05
CA GLY A 282 -13.30 2.42 -27.25
C GLY A 282 -13.20 0.90 -27.53
N GLU A 283 -12.04 0.29 -27.26
CA GLU A 283 -11.74 -1.11 -27.56
C GLU A 283 -11.75 -2.00 -26.31
N SER A 284 -12.55 -1.69 -25.28
CA SER A 284 -12.63 -2.44 -24.01
C SER A 284 -12.99 -3.94 -24.17
N HIS A 285 -13.51 -4.33 -25.34
CA HIS A 285 -13.84 -5.72 -25.68
C HIS A 285 -12.58 -6.57 -25.99
N ARG A 286 -11.40 -5.96 -26.06
CA ARG A 286 -10.10 -6.64 -26.25
C ARG A 286 -9.60 -7.27 -24.96
N ASP A 287 -10.12 -8.45 -24.65
CA ASP A 287 -9.88 -9.17 -23.40
C ASP A 287 -9.11 -10.48 -23.56
N ILE A 288 -8.63 -10.83 -24.76
CA ILE A 288 -7.81 -12.03 -24.98
C ILE A 288 -6.34 -11.73 -24.64
N CYS A 289 -5.76 -12.57 -23.79
CA CYS A 289 -4.34 -12.56 -23.49
C CYS A 289 -3.69 -13.84 -24.04
N LEU A 290 -2.78 -13.70 -25.01
CA LEU A 290 -1.99 -14.81 -25.52
C LEU A 290 -0.79 -15.06 -24.59
N ILE A 291 -0.56 -16.30 -24.17
CA ILE A 291 0.52 -16.65 -23.24
C ILE A 291 1.21 -17.95 -23.71
N PRO A 292 2.53 -17.98 -23.93
CA PRO A 292 3.26 -19.21 -24.23
C PRO A 292 3.09 -20.25 -23.13
N ALA A 293 3.02 -21.53 -23.49
CA ALA A 293 2.89 -22.63 -22.52
C ALA A 293 4.11 -22.73 -21.57
N SER A 294 5.25 -22.16 -21.97
CA SER A 294 6.47 -22.07 -21.16
C SER A 294 6.50 -20.90 -20.18
N ALA A 295 5.50 -20.01 -20.17
CA ALA A 295 5.51 -18.82 -19.32
C ALA A 295 5.53 -19.18 -17.82
N HIS A 296 6.01 -18.25 -16.99
CA HIS A 296 5.91 -18.39 -15.55
C HIS A 296 4.43 -18.48 -15.11
N GLY A 297 4.14 -19.23 -14.05
CA GLY A 297 2.78 -19.48 -13.59
C GLY A 297 2.03 -18.24 -13.11
N THR A 298 2.74 -17.15 -12.79
CA THR A 298 2.14 -15.85 -12.46
C THR A 298 1.47 -15.22 -13.67
N ASN A 299 2.03 -15.36 -14.88
CA ASN A 299 1.50 -14.72 -16.09
C ASN A 299 0.01 -15.05 -16.34
N PRO A 300 -0.41 -16.33 -16.43
CA PRO A 300 -1.82 -16.65 -16.61
C PRO A 300 -2.68 -16.25 -15.40
N ALA A 301 -2.16 -16.34 -14.17
CA ALA A 301 -2.89 -15.92 -12.98
C ALA A 301 -3.16 -14.41 -12.97
N SER A 302 -2.14 -13.60 -13.28
CA SER A 302 -2.22 -12.14 -13.41
C SER A 302 -3.17 -11.73 -14.53
N ALA A 303 -3.16 -12.44 -15.66
CA ALA A 303 -4.08 -12.20 -16.78
C ALA A 303 -5.54 -12.45 -16.39
N VAL A 304 -5.83 -13.58 -15.73
CA VAL A 304 -7.19 -13.87 -15.23
C VAL A 304 -7.63 -12.86 -14.18
N MET A 305 -6.75 -12.50 -13.24
CA MET A 305 -7.02 -11.50 -12.20
C MET A 305 -7.31 -10.12 -12.80
N ALA A 306 -6.61 -9.75 -13.88
CA ALA A 306 -6.89 -8.53 -14.65
C ALA A 306 -8.15 -8.63 -15.51
N GLY A 307 -8.94 -9.71 -15.43
CA GLY A 307 -10.18 -9.90 -16.18
C GLY A 307 -9.96 -10.26 -17.66
N MET A 308 -8.79 -10.77 -18.03
CA MET A 308 -8.49 -11.24 -19.39
C MET A 308 -8.69 -12.75 -19.52
N LYS A 309 -9.10 -13.19 -20.70
CA LYS A 309 -9.19 -14.60 -21.06
C LYS A 309 -7.88 -15.09 -21.65
N VAL A 310 -7.23 -16.01 -20.93
CA VAL A 310 -5.98 -16.63 -21.35
C VAL A 310 -6.19 -17.61 -22.50
N VAL A 311 -5.40 -17.46 -23.55
CA VAL A 311 -5.31 -18.42 -24.65
C VAL A 311 -3.85 -18.87 -24.76
N PRO A 312 -3.54 -20.14 -24.48
CA PRO A 312 -2.16 -20.63 -24.51
C PRO A 312 -1.63 -20.61 -25.95
N VAL A 313 -0.33 -20.33 -26.13
CA VAL A 313 0.43 -20.44 -27.39
C VAL A 313 1.42 -21.59 -27.26
N LYS A 314 1.58 -22.38 -28.32
CA LYS A 314 2.45 -23.55 -28.30
C LYS A 314 3.93 -23.16 -28.32
N ASN A 315 4.75 -24.09 -27.85
CA ASN A 315 6.18 -24.09 -28.06
C ASN A 315 6.55 -25.20 -29.06
N LEU A 316 7.64 -25.01 -29.80
CA LEU A 316 8.28 -26.02 -30.62
C LEU A 316 8.96 -27.09 -29.73
N VAL A 317 9.39 -28.19 -30.35
CA VAL A 317 10.04 -29.31 -29.65
C VAL A 317 11.34 -28.89 -28.96
N ASP A 318 12.04 -27.89 -29.50
CA ASP A 318 13.25 -27.32 -28.90
C ASP A 318 12.98 -26.31 -27.76
N GLY A 319 11.70 -26.09 -27.43
CA GLY A 319 11.26 -25.17 -26.38
C GLY A 319 11.01 -23.74 -26.84
N SER A 320 11.35 -23.39 -28.09
CA SER A 320 11.13 -22.04 -28.64
C SER A 320 9.65 -21.74 -28.86
N LEU A 321 9.28 -20.46 -28.95
CA LEU A 321 7.91 -20.05 -29.29
C LEU A 321 7.51 -20.51 -30.71
N ASP A 322 6.33 -21.12 -30.86
CA ASP A 322 5.77 -21.44 -32.17
C ASP A 322 5.12 -20.18 -32.79
N LEU A 323 5.88 -19.49 -33.65
CA LEU A 323 5.42 -18.27 -34.33
C LEU A 323 4.23 -18.51 -35.28
N ASN A 324 4.07 -19.73 -35.81
CA ASN A 324 2.93 -20.03 -36.68
C ASN A 324 1.65 -20.16 -35.84
N ASP A 325 1.71 -20.90 -34.74
CA ASP A 325 0.58 -21.01 -33.80
C ASP A 325 0.24 -19.64 -33.16
N LEU A 326 1.25 -18.81 -32.86
CA LEU A 326 1.05 -17.42 -32.43
C LEU A 326 0.28 -16.62 -33.48
N ARG A 327 0.73 -16.66 -34.74
CA ARG A 327 0.10 -15.93 -35.85
C ARG A 327 -1.34 -16.38 -36.07
N ASP A 328 -1.59 -17.69 -36.09
CA ASP A 328 -2.92 -18.24 -36.27
C ASP A 328 -3.87 -17.80 -35.16
N LYS A 329 -3.40 -17.77 -33.89
CA LYS A 329 -4.18 -17.30 -32.74
C LYS A 329 -4.39 -15.80 -32.73
N ALA A 330 -3.37 -15.02 -33.08
CA ALA A 330 -3.47 -13.56 -33.19
C ALA A 330 -4.51 -13.17 -34.25
N VAL A 331 -4.50 -13.82 -35.43
CA VAL A 331 -5.50 -13.60 -36.48
C VAL A 331 -6.88 -14.07 -36.05
N LYS A 332 -6.99 -15.28 -35.47
CA LYS A 332 -8.26 -15.84 -34.99
C LYS A 332 -8.94 -14.95 -33.93
N HIS A 333 -8.15 -14.33 -33.07
CA HIS A 333 -8.63 -13.50 -31.97
C HIS A 333 -8.49 -12.00 -32.23
N LYS A 334 -8.19 -11.57 -33.46
CA LYS A 334 -7.83 -10.19 -33.82
C LYS A 334 -8.77 -9.12 -33.23
N ASP A 335 -10.08 -9.34 -33.29
CA ASP A 335 -11.07 -8.37 -32.81
C ASP A 335 -11.11 -8.28 -31.27
N ARG A 336 -10.62 -9.29 -30.56
CA ARG A 336 -10.58 -9.35 -29.08
C ARG A 336 -9.17 -9.40 -28.51
N LEU A 337 -8.13 -9.34 -29.34
CA LEU A 337 -6.74 -9.46 -28.91
C LEU A 337 -6.37 -8.21 -28.10
N GLY A 338 -6.16 -8.40 -26.80
CA GLY A 338 -5.78 -7.34 -25.86
C GLY A 338 -4.29 -7.34 -25.58
N ALA A 339 -3.73 -8.49 -25.21
CA ALA A 339 -2.34 -8.59 -24.80
C ALA A 339 -1.66 -9.88 -25.26
N PHE A 340 -0.33 -9.86 -25.30
CA PHE A 340 0.54 -11.03 -25.39
C PHE A 340 1.60 -10.92 -24.31
N MET A 341 1.71 -11.92 -23.44
CA MET A 341 2.76 -11.98 -22.43
C MET A 341 3.90 -12.87 -22.90
N ILE A 342 5.13 -12.35 -22.92
CA ILE A 342 6.33 -13.11 -23.29
C ILE A 342 7.46 -12.85 -22.31
N THR A 343 8.20 -13.88 -21.95
CA THR A 343 9.44 -13.76 -21.17
C THR A 343 10.63 -13.79 -22.12
N TYR A 344 11.55 -12.83 -22.02
CA TYR A 344 12.75 -12.80 -22.87
C TYR A 344 14.02 -12.53 -22.04
N PRO A 345 15.13 -13.30 -22.23
CA PRO A 345 15.15 -14.62 -22.87
C PRO A 345 14.13 -15.57 -22.22
N SER A 346 13.76 -16.63 -22.92
CA SER A 346 12.67 -17.50 -22.47
C SER A 346 12.97 -18.17 -21.13
N THR A 347 11.96 -18.79 -20.52
CA THR A 347 12.10 -19.51 -19.24
C THR A 347 13.05 -20.71 -19.33
N HIS A 348 13.39 -21.16 -20.54
CA HIS A 348 14.45 -22.15 -20.81
C HIS A 348 15.86 -21.55 -20.82
N GLY A 349 16.02 -20.22 -20.70
CA GLY A 349 17.31 -19.52 -20.72
C GLY A 349 17.87 -19.30 -22.12
N VAL A 350 17.02 -19.28 -23.15
CA VAL A 350 17.43 -19.16 -24.57
C VAL A 350 17.00 -17.82 -25.15
N PHE A 351 17.91 -17.17 -25.89
CA PHE A 351 17.60 -16.01 -26.72
C PHE A 351 17.03 -16.49 -28.06
N GLU A 352 15.72 -16.35 -28.22
CA GLU A 352 15.01 -16.77 -29.43
C GLU A 352 15.09 -15.68 -30.51
N PRO A 353 15.48 -15.99 -31.76
CA PRO A 353 15.67 -14.98 -32.80
C PRO A 353 14.38 -14.27 -33.25
N GLY A 354 13.21 -14.85 -32.95
CA GLY A 354 11.90 -14.41 -33.45
C GLY A 354 11.14 -13.42 -32.57
N VAL A 355 11.73 -12.89 -31.48
CA VAL A 355 10.99 -12.05 -30.51
C VAL A 355 10.36 -10.80 -31.14
N GLN A 356 11.10 -10.09 -32.00
CA GLN A 356 10.58 -8.90 -32.69
C GLN A 356 9.48 -9.25 -33.68
N GLU A 357 9.58 -10.40 -34.35
CA GLU A 357 8.52 -10.90 -35.23
C GLU A 357 7.25 -11.25 -34.44
N ALA A 358 7.40 -11.87 -33.27
CA ALA A 358 6.30 -12.16 -32.36
C ALA A 358 5.58 -10.86 -31.93
N CYS A 359 6.33 -9.86 -31.48
CA CYS A 359 5.78 -8.56 -31.11
C CYS A 359 5.04 -7.90 -32.28
N LYS A 360 5.66 -7.92 -33.47
CA LYS A 360 5.04 -7.38 -34.69
C LYS A 360 3.72 -8.08 -35.03
N ILE A 361 3.64 -9.42 -34.94
CA ILE A 361 2.41 -10.17 -35.18
C ILE A 361 1.28 -9.68 -34.26
N ILE A 362 1.59 -9.39 -33.00
CA ILE A 362 0.61 -8.89 -32.03
C ILE A 362 0.16 -7.47 -32.36
N HIS A 363 1.11 -6.58 -32.63
CA HIS A 363 0.82 -5.20 -33.00
C HIS A 363 0.01 -5.09 -34.30
N ASP A 364 0.34 -5.88 -35.33
CA ASP A 364 -0.40 -5.95 -36.60
C ASP A 364 -1.87 -6.40 -36.42
N ASN A 365 -2.18 -7.06 -35.30
CA ASN A 365 -3.53 -7.53 -34.93
C ASN A 365 -4.17 -6.70 -33.80
N GLY A 366 -3.60 -5.54 -33.45
CA GLY A 366 -4.18 -4.57 -32.52
C GLY A 366 -3.95 -4.85 -31.03
N GLY A 367 -3.16 -5.88 -30.70
CA GLY A 367 -2.80 -6.20 -29.31
C GLY A 367 -1.64 -5.34 -28.79
N GLN A 368 -1.34 -5.50 -27.50
CA GLN A 368 -0.15 -4.95 -26.84
C GLN A 368 0.75 -6.07 -26.32
N VAL A 369 2.04 -5.81 -26.19
CA VAL A 369 3.05 -6.78 -25.76
C VAL A 369 3.49 -6.46 -24.34
N TYR A 370 3.22 -7.41 -23.44
CA TYR A 370 3.76 -7.43 -22.10
C TYR A 370 5.02 -8.30 -22.08
N LEU A 371 6.16 -7.71 -21.74
CA LEU A 371 7.42 -8.43 -21.60
C LEU A 371 7.71 -8.70 -20.11
N ASP A 372 7.79 -9.97 -19.73
CA ASP A 372 8.18 -10.38 -18.40
C ASP A 372 9.70 -10.21 -18.22
N GLY A 373 10.08 -9.24 -17.38
CA GLY A 373 11.46 -8.85 -17.12
C GLY A 373 12.13 -9.62 -15.98
N ALA A 374 11.59 -10.77 -15.53
CA ALA A 374 12.27 -11.61 -14.55
C ALA A 374 13.68 -12.04 -14.99
N ASN A 375 13.89 -12.17 -16.31
CA ASN A 375 15.15 -12.57 -16.93
C ASN A 375 16.02 -11.39 -17.42
N LEU A 376 15.69 -10.14 -17.01
CA LEU A 376 16.39 -8.93 -17.47
C LEU A 376 17.90 -8.94 -17.17
N ASN A 377 18.35 -9.71 -16.16
CA ASN A 377 19.79 -9.83 -15.87
C ASN A 377 20.62 -10.33 -17.05
N ALA A 378 20.02 -11.03 -18.02
CA ALA A 378 20.70 -11.46 -19.25
C ALA A 378 20.68 -10.38 -20.35
N GLN A 379 19.86 -9.34 -20.22
CA GLN A 379 19.67 -8.29 -21.23
C GLN A 379 20.53 -7.04 -20.97
N ILE A 380 20.65 -6.61 -19.70
CA ILE A 380 21.26 -5.32 -19.34
C ILE A 380 22.63 -5.14 -20.00
N GLY A 381 22.78 -4.06 -20.77
CA GLY A 381 24.01 -3.69 -21.48
C GLY A 381 24.21 -4.38 -22.84
N MET A 382 23.29 -5.28 -23.24
CA MET A 382 23.35 -6.02 -24.50
C MET A 382 22.11 -5.75 -25.38
N THR A 383 20.92 -5.71 -24.78
CA THR A 383 19.64 -5.38 -25.41
C THR A 383 18.67 -4.86 -24.34
N ASP A 384 17.46 -4.47 -24.74
CA ASP A 384 16.42 -4.03 -23.81
C ASP A 384 15.01 -4.44 -24.27
N PRO A 385 14.03 -4.45 -23.36
CA PRO A 385 12.64 -4.80 -23.67
C PRO A 385 12.00 -3.96 -24.78
N ALA A 386 12.33 -2.67 -24.89
CA ALA A 386 11.78 -1.81 -25.93
C ALA A 386 12.31 -2.19 -27.33
N ILE A 387 13.61 -2.48 -27.47
CA ILE A 387 14.21 -3.03 -28.70
C ILE A 387 13.58 -4.37 -29.07
N CYS A 388 13.23 -5.21 -28.08
CA CYS A 388 12.53 -6.47 -28.32
C CYS A 388 11.11 -6.27 -28.88
N GLY A 389 10.53 -5.07 -28.73
CA GLY A 389 9.18 -4.72 -29.18
C GLY A 389 8.11 -4.82 -28.10
N GLY A 390 8.49 -4.86 -26.82
CA GLY A 390 7.54 -4.77 -25.72
C GLY A 390 6.91 -3.39 -25.61
N ASP A 391 5.68 -3.31 -25.09
CA ASP A 391 5.00 -2.05 -24.76
C ASP A 391 5.06 -1.76 -23.25
N VAL A 392 5.10 -2.81 -22.42
CA VAL A 392 5.21 -2.74 -20.97
C VAL A 392 6.06 -3.90 -20.45
N CYS A 393 6.86 -3.64 -19.43
CA CYS A 393 7.69 -4.65 -18.78
C CYS A 393 7.72 -4.42 -17.27
N HIS A 394 7.50 -5.46 -16.47
CA HIS A 394 7.86 -5.40 -15.06
C HIS A 394 9.30 -5.83 -14.83
N LEU A 395 9.91 -5.34 -13.75
CA LEU A 395 11.26 -5.72 -13.36
C LEU A 395 11.24 -6.32 -11.95
N ASN A 396 11.94 -7.43 -11.71
CA ASN A 396 12.12 -7.91 -10.33
C ASN A 396 13.36 -7.27 -9.70
N LEU A 397 13.18 -6.22 -8.89
CA LEU A 397 14.32 -5.57 -8.22
C LEU A 397 15.04 -6.51 -7.24
N HIS A 398 14.30 -7.46 -6.65
CA HIS A 398 14.80 -8.55 -5.79
C HIS A 398 15.48 -9.70 -6.54
N LYS A 399 15.58 -9.62 -7.86
CA LYS A 399 16.36 -10.53 -8.68
C LYS A 399 17.51 -9.76 -9.34
N THR A 400 17.16 -8.93 -10.32
CA THR A 400 18.15 -8.27 -11.19
C THR A 400 18.90 -7.14 -10.47
N PHE A 401 18.25 -6.45 -9.52
CA PHE A 401 18.76 -5.23 -8.90
C PHE A 401 19.09 -5.37 -7.40
N ALA A 402 19.37 -6.60 -6.96
CA ALA A 402 20.01 -6.91 -5.68
C ALA A 402 19.25 -6.56 -4.39
N ILE A 403 17.94 -6.27 -4.43
CA ILE A 403 17.09 -6.37 -3.22
C ILE A 403 17.19 -7.83 -2.69
N PRO A 404 17.33 -8.05 -1.37
CA PRO A 404 17.50 -9.39 -0.81
C PRO A 404 16.22 -10.23 -0.98
N HIS A 405 16.41 -11.53 -1.26
CA HIS A 405 15.30 -12.47 -1.40
C HIS A 405 14.57 -12.77 -0.08
N GLY A 406 15.23 -12.59 1.07
CA GLY A 406 14.66 -12.63 2.41
C GLY A 406 13.89 -13.91 2.81
N GLY A 407 14.16 -15.04 2.15
CA GLY A 407 13.42 -16.30 2.39
C GLY A 407 12.03 -16.36 1.74
N GLY A 408 11.70 -15.43 0.84
CA GLY A 408 10.39 -15.36 0.17
C GLY A 408 9.82 -13.94 0.00
N GLY A 409 10.60 -12.90 0.29
CA GLY A 409 10.22 -11.50 0.26
C GLY A 409 11.10 -10.67 1.20
N PRO A 410 11.16 -9.34 1.05
CA PRO A 410 10.28 -8.50 0.23
C PRO A 410 10.68 -8.46 -1.25
N GLY A 411 9.74 -8.00 -2.08
CA GLY A 411 9.98 -7.67 -3.49
C GLY A 411 9.55 -6.25 -3.81
N VAL A 412 9.99 -5.76 -4.97
CA VAL A 412 9.40 -4.61 -5.66
C VAL A 412 9.40 -4.97 -7.15
N GLY A 413 8.29 -4.68 -7.83
CA GLY A 413 8.03 -5.05 -9.22
C GLY A 413 7.65 -3.87 -10.09
N PRO A 414 8.49 -2.83 -10.21
CA PRO A 414 8.15 -1.65 -10.99
C PRO A 414 7.81 -2.02 -12.44
N ILE A 415 6.90 -1.27 -13.04
CA ILE A 415 6.59 -1.38 -14.46
C ILE A 415 7.16 -0.20 -15.23
N CYS A 416 7.80 -0.48 -16.36
CA CYS A 416 8.23 0.50 -17.33
C CYS A 416 7.37 0.35 -18.60
N VAL A 417 6.96 1.45 -19.20
CA VAL A 417 5.99 1.47 -20.29
C VAL A 417 6.40 2.40 -21.43
N ALA A 418 5.98 2.03 -22.65
CA ALA A 418 6.05 2.88 -23.82
C ALA A 418 5.22 4.16 -23.65
N GLU A 419 5.53 5.18 -24.45
CA GLU A 419 4.96 6.52 -24.29
C GLU A 419 3.42 6.54 -24.33
N HIS A 420 2.79 5.75 -25.20
CA HIS A 420 1.33 5.70 -25.33
C HIS A 420 0.63 5.04 -24.14
N LEU A 421 1.35 4.28 -23.31
CA LEU A 421 0.83 3.64 -22.10
C LEU A 421 1.09 4.49 -20.84
N ALA A 422 1.98 5.47 -20.91
CA ALA A 422 2.36 6.30 -19.76
C ALA A 422 1.17 6.98 -19.06
N PRO A 423 0.16 7.54 -19.74
CA PRO A 423 -0.99 8.19 -19.09
C PRO A 423 -1.88 7.27 -18.25
N PHE A 424 -1.70 5.95 -18.41
CA PHE A 424 -2.50 4.93 -17.75
C PHE A 424 -1.75 4.26 -16.59
N LEU A 425 -0.55 4.75 -16.26
CA LEU A 425 0.19 4.27 -15.09
C LEU A 425 -0.64 4.45 -13.81
N PRO A 426 -0.42 3.61 -12.79
CA PRO A 426 -1.23 3.66 -11.59
C PRO A 426 -0.98 4.91 -10.77
N SER A 427 -2.05 5.43 -10.18
CA SER A 427 -2.09 6.57 -9.27
C SER A 427 -2.44 6.15 -7.85
N HIS A 428 -2.61 7.12 -6.96
CA HIS A 428 -3.00 6.89 -5.58
C HIS A 428 -4.13 7.84 -5.15
N PRO A 429 -5.18 7.37 -4.46
CA PRO A 429 -6.38 8.17 -4.17
C PRO A 429 -6.11 9.36 -3.24
N ILE A 430 -5.06 9.28 -2.42
CA ILE A 430 -4.66 10.36 -1.49
C ILE A 430 -3.59 11.27 -2.12
N ILE A 431 -2.74 10.72 -3.00
CA ILE A 431 -1.57 11.42 -3.55
C ILE A 431 -1.62 11.26 -5.07
N PRO A 432 -2.03 12.31 -5.82
CA PRO A 432 -1.97 12.26 -7.26
C PRO A 432 -0.53 12.00 -7.72
N THR A 433 -0.34 11.03 -8.61
CA THR A 433 0.97 10.75 -9.22
C THR A 433 1.13 11.51 -10.54
N VAL A 434 2.37 11.70 -11.00
CA VAL A 434 2.70 12.52 -12.19
C VAL A 434 2.10 11.97 -13.49
N TYR A 435 1.80 10.67 -13.57
CA TYR A 435 1.46 9.98 -14.82
C TYR A 435 0.13 9.20 -14.81
N GLY A 436 -0.71 9.30 -13.77
CA GLY A 436 -1.84 8.37 -13.62
C GLY A 436 -3.17 8.96 -13.15
N ASP A 437 -4.25 8.62 -13.87
CA ASP A 437 -5.66 8.77 -13.47
C ASP A 437 -6.28 7.45 -12.94
N ILE A 438 -5.52 6.34 -12.93
CA ILE A 438 -6.03 5.04 -12.47
C ILE A 438 -5.76 4.86 -10.99
N ASN A 439 -6.80 4.98 -10.15
CA ASN A 439 -6.76 4.41 -8.81
C ASN A 439 -6.84 2.88 -8.95
N LEU A 440 -5.72 2.17 -8.80
CA LEU A 440 -5.71 0.72 -8.58
C LEU A 440 -6.20 0.42 -7.14
N LEU A 441 -7.41 0.86 -6.81
CA LEU A 441 -8.16 0.28 -5.71
C LEU A 441 -8.72 -1.02 -6.26
N CYS A 442 -8.07 -2.12 -5.89
CA CYS A 442 -8.51 -3.46 -6.20
C CYS A 442 -9.91 -3.65 -5.59
N GLU A 443 -10.97 -3.55 -6.38
CA GLU A 443 -12.18 -4.33 -6.15
C GLU A 443 -11.82 -5.78 -6.50
N CYS A 444 -11.04 -6.43 -5.62
CA CYS A 444 -10.86 -7.87 -5.71
C CYS A 444 -12.25 -8.46 -5.40
N PRO A 445 -12.84 -9.28 -6.29
CA PRO A 445 -14.05 -9.99 -5.95
C PRO A 445 -13.77 -10.79 -4.68
N SER A 446 -14.73 -10.82 -3.76
CA SER A 446 -14.67 -11.68 -2.60
C SER A 446 -14.47 -13.14 -3.03
N VAL A 447 -13.89 -13.95 -2.14
CA VAL A 447 -13.73 -15.40 -2.38
C VAL A 447 -15.06 -16.06 -2.75
N ASP A 448 -16.18 -15.53 -2.22
CA ASP A 448 -17.53 -16.00 -2.50
C ASP A 448 -17.98 -15.64 -3.93
N GLU A 449 -17.63 -14.45 -4.44
CA GLU A 449 -17.92 -14.03 -5.82
C GLU A 449 -17.12 -14.85 -6.85
N LEU A 450 -15.90 -15.27 -6.52
CA LEU A 450 -15.11 -16.17 -7.37
C LEU A 450 -15.70 -17.59 -7.38
N ALA A 451 -16.17 -18.07 -6.22
CA ALA A 451 -16.81 -19.38 -6.10
C ALA A 451 -18.15 -19.46 -6.87
N GLU A 452 -18.95 -18.38 -6.88
CA GLU A 452 -20.19 -18.31 -7.66
C GLU A 452 -19.94 -18.32 -9.18
N GLN A 453 -18.77 -17.85 -9.62
CA GLN A 453 -18.33 -17.89 -11.02
C GLN A 453 -17.69 -19.22 -11.43
N GLY A 454 -17.58 -20.18 -10.50
CA GLY A 454 -17.01 -21.51 -10.75
C GLY A 454 -15.50 -21.49 -10.99
N LEU A 455 -14.79 -20.50 -10.43
CA LEU A 455 -13.32 -20.36 -10.48
C LEU A 455 -12.66 -20.77 -9.16
#